data_AF-A0A7X8T4A7-F1
#
_entry.id   AF-A0A7X8T4A7-F1
#
_cell.length_a   1.000
_cell.length_b   1.000
_cell.length_c   1.000
_cell.angle_alpha   90.00
_cell.angle_beta   90.00
_cell.angle_gamma   90.00
#
_symmetry.space_group_name_H-M   'P 1'
#
loop_
_entity.id
_entity.type
_entity.pdbx_description
1 polymer ?
#
loop_
_entity_poly.entity_id
_entity_poly.type
_entity_poly.pdbx_seq_one_letter_code
_entity_poly.pdbx_strand_id
1 'polypeptide(L)' 'MTVQEQRRLRSQDWFDNPDHIDMTALYLERFMNYGITPEELRSGKPI' A
#
# COMPACT_ATOMS: atom_id res chain seq x y z
N MET A 1 20.08 15.56 6.04
CA MET A 1 18.79 14.87 5.84
C MET A 1 18.69 14.52 4.37
N THR A 2 18.84 13.25 4.01
CA THR A 2 18.76 12.82 2.62
C THR A 2 17.31 12.85 2.17
N VAL A 3 16.97 13.70 1.20
CA VAL A 3 15.65 13.68 0.56
C VAL A 3 15.58 12.37 -0.22
N GLN A 4 14.88 11.37 0.31
CA GLN A 4 14.53 10.20 -0.49
C GLN A 4 13.54 10.66 -1.55
N GLU A 5 13.98 10.65 -2.80
CA GLU A 5 13.13 10.85 -3.96
C GLU A 5 11.96 9.86 -3.85
N GLN A 6 10.72 10.34 -3.81
CA GLN A 6 9.50 9.52 -3.66
C GLN A 6 9.28 8.71 -4.95
N ARG A 7 10.09 7.67 -5.14
CA ARG A 7 9.89 6.70 -6.21
C ARG A 7 8.71 5.81 -5.83
N ARG A 8 7.90 5.49 -6.85
CA ARG A 8 6.82 4.53 -6.74
C ARG A 8 7.37 3.22 -6.15
N LEU A 9 6.77 2.78 -5.05
CA LEU A 9 7.14 1.53 -4.40
C LEU A 9 6.37 0.39 -5.05
N ARG A 10 7.00 -0.78 -5.18
CA ARG A 10 6.31 -1.99 -5.66
C ARG A 10 5.07 -2.36 -4.84
N SER A 11 5.04 -2.00 -3.55
CA SER A 11 3.91 -2.24 -2.65
C SER A 11 2.67 -1.43 -3.02
N GLN A 12 2.84 -0.29 -3.72
CA GLN A 12 1.71 0.52 -4.18
C GLN A 12 0.88 -0.21 -5.25
N ASP A 13 1.49 -1.13 -6.02
CA ASP A 13 0.73 -1.94 -7.00
C ASP A 13 -0.25 -2.93 -6.32
N TRP A 14 -0.06 -3.20 -5.01
CA TRP A 14 -0.90 -4.07 -4.20
C TRP A 14 -1.89 -3.28 -3.33
N PHE A 15 -1.49 -2.16 -2.75
CA PHE A 15 -2.29 -1.46 -1.73
C PHE A 15 -2.91 -0.14 -2.21
N ASP A 16 -2.46 0.39 -3.35
CA ASP A 16 -2.81 1.71 -3.85
C ASP A 16 -2.77 1.77 -5.40
N ASN A 17 -3.40 0.79 -6.06
CA ASN A 17 -3.45 0.72 -7.52
C ASN A 17 -4.84 1.13 -8.06
N PRO A 18 -5.00 2.35 -8.60
CA PRO A 18 -6.28 2.83 -9.11
C PRO A 18 -6.74 2.11 -10.38
N ASP A 19 -5.83 1.45 -11.11
CA ASP A 19 -6.18 0.69 -12.32
C ASP A 19 -6.77 -0.70 -11.97
N HIS A 20 -6.53 -1.18 -10.73
CA HIS A 20 -6.94 -2.51 -10.23
C HIS A 20 -7.51 -2.40 -8.80
N ILE A 21 -8.62 -1.68 -8.66
CA ILE A 21 -9.27 -1.38 -7.36
C ILE A 21 -9.82 -2.65 -6.72
N ASP A 22 -10.33 -3.58 -7.52
CA ASP A 22 -10.83 -4.89 -7.10
C ASP A 22 -9.73 -5.73 -6.43
N MET A 23 -8.56 -5.81 -7.06
CA MET A 23 -7.40 -6.50 -6.51
C MET A 23 -6.88 -5.80 -5.24
N THR A 24 -6.83 -4.47 -5.26
CA THR A 24 -6.44 -3.67 -4.10
C THR A 24 -7.35 -3.95 -2.89
N ALA A 25 -8.67 -4.06 -3.10
CA ALA A 25 -9.62 -4.38 -2.03
C ALA A 25 -9.34 -5.77 -1.41
N LEU A 26 -9.11 -6.79 -2.25
CA LEU A 26 -8.77 -8.14 -1.80
C LEU A 26 -7.49 -8.17 -0.95
N TYR A 27 -6.45 -7.46 -1.40
CA TYR A 27 -5.19 -7.41 -0.67
C TYR A 27 -5.33 -6.70 0.67
N LEU A 28 -6.03 -5.57 0.72
CA LEU A 28 -6.28 -4.85 1.97
C LEU A 28 -7.08 -5.72 2.95
N GLU A 29 -8.16 -6.35 2.52
CA GLU A 29 -8.98 -7.24 3.36
C GLU A 29 -8.12 -8.33 4.01
N ARG A 30 -7.23 -8.96 3.22
CA ARG A 30 -6.36 -10.03 3.72
C ARG A 30 -5.42 -9.53 4.81
N PHE A 31 -4.79 -8.37 4.63
CA PHE A 31 -3.82 -7.83 5.59
C PHE A 31 -4.49 -7.24 6.84
N MET A 32 -5.70 -6.68 6.71
CA MET A 32 -6.45 -6.16 7.85
C MET A 32 -6.84 -7.24 8.86
N ASN A 33 -6.96 -8.51 8.44
CA ASN A 33 -7.18 -9.64 9.35
C ASN A 33 -6.07 -9.85 10.39
N TYR A 34 -4.91 -9.20 10.23
CA TYR A 34 -3.78 -9.27 11.16
C TYR A 34 -3.64 -8.02 12.03
N GLY A 35 -4.65 -7.13 12.04
CA GLY A 35 -4.65 -5.90 12.84
C GLY A 35 -3.88 -4.74 12.20
N ILE A 36 -3.54 -4.84 10.91
CA ILE A 36 -2.94 -3.75 10.14
C ILE A 36 -4.06 -2.84 9.62
N THR A 37 -3.83 -1.52 9.62
CA THR A 37 -4.80 -0.55 9.10
C THR A 37 -4.57 -0.18 7.63
N PRO A 38 -5.62 0.23 6.89
CA PRO A 38 -5.47 0.77 5.54
C PRO A 38 -4.51 1.96 5.47
N GLU A 39 -4.52 2.82 6.50
CA GLU A 39 -3.67 3.99 6.60
C GLU A 39 -2.19 3.61 6.64
N GLU A 40 -1.84 2.52 7.35
CA GLU A 40 -0.47 2.00 7.38
C GLU A 40 -0.03 1.47 6.02
N LEU A 41 -0.89 0.68 5.35
CA LEU A 41 -0.60 0.07 4.04
C LEU A 41 -0.53 1.11 2.91
N ARG A 42 -1.26 2.23 3.04
CA ARG A 42 -1.31 3.32 2.06
C ARG A 42 -0.48 4.54 2.45
N SER A 43 0.33 4.44 3.51
CA SER A 43 1.13 5.56 4.03
C SER A 43 2.25 6.05 3.10
N GLY A 44 2.50 5.35 1.99
CA GLY A 44 3.62 5.63 1.08
C GLY A 44 4.99 5.30 1.68
N LYS A 45 5.03 4.70 2.87
CA LYS A 45 6.26 4.18 3.49
C LYS A 45 6.66 2.87 2.81
N PRO A 46 7.97 2.56 2.74
CA PRO A 46 8.45 1.27 2.29
C PRO A 46 7.81 0.13 3.08
N ILE A 47 7.30 -0.87 2.34
CA ILE A 47 6.79 -2.15 2.85
C ILE A 47 7.62 -3.28 2.23
#